data_AF-A0A2G9TCJ6-F1
#
_entry.id   AF-A0A2G9TCJ6-F1
#
_cell.length_a   1.000
_cell.length_b   1.000
_cell.length_c   1.000
_cell.angle_alpha   90.00
_cell.angle_beta   90.00
_cell.angle_gamma   90.00
#
_symmetry.space_group_name_H-M   'P 1'
#
loop_
_entity.id
_entity.type
_entity.pdbx_description
1 polymer ?
#
loop_
_entity_poly.entity_id
_entity_poly.type
_entity_poly.pdbx_seq_one_letter_code
_entity_poly.pdbx_strand_id
1 'polypeptide(L)' 'MVAQSCLSGSTYTASNCHISRNEILQDMAGKTPFDMSQYKFMYGTTRIPRKGCDEIRYGCANENQSKHIIAIHNGH' A
#
# COMPACT_ATOMS: atom_id res chain seq x y z
N MET A 1 11.45 8.56 21.76
CA MET A 1 10.72 8.23 20.53
C MET A 1 9.27 8.07 20.94
N VAL A 2 8.46 9.13 20.79
CA VAL A 2 7.06 9.13 21.25
C VAL A 2 6.21 8.61 20.11
N ALA A 3 5.60 7.44 20.32
CA ALA A 3 4.55 6.92 19.49
C ALA A 3 3.33 7.85 19.63
N GLN A 4 2.94 8.51 18.54
CA GLN A 4 1.73 9.33 18.54
C GLN A 4 0.53 8.43 18.22
N SER A 5 -0.40 8.43 19.16
CA SER A 5 -1.66 7.68 19.20
C SER A 5 -2.61 8.07 18.07
N CYS A 6 -3.13 7.08 17.33
CA CYS A 6 -4.37 7.19 16.58
C CYS A 6 -5.35 6.10 17.04
N LEU A 7 -6.59 6.53 17.23
CA LEU A 7 -7.68 5.89 17.95
C LEU A 7 -8.30 4.71 17.17
N SER A 8 -8.75 3.73 17.95
CA SER A 8 -9.73 2.66 17.69
C SER A 8 -10.35 2.54 16.29
N GLY A 9 -10.10 1.41 15.62
CA GLY A 9 -10.84 0.92 14.45
C GLY A 9 -9.91 0.37 13.38
N SER A 10 -10.03 -0.92 13.05
CA SER A 10 -9.26 -1.69 12.05
C SER A 10 -8.24 -0.89 11.22
N THR A 11 -6.97 -0.92 11.64
CA THR A 11 -5.87 -0.07 11.16
C THR A 11 -5.50 -0.25 9.69
N TYR A 12 -5.97 -1.32 9.04
CA TYR A 12 -5.55 -1.67 7.68
C TYR A 12 -6.32 -0.95 6.57
N THR A 13 -7.57 -0.55 6.82
CA THR A 13 -8.39 0.11 5.78
C THR A 13 -8.14 1.61 5.70
N ALA A 14 -7.73 2.24 6.81
CA ALA A 14 -7.46 3.67 6.87
C ALA A 14 -6.15 4.09 6.16
N SER A 15 -5.14 3.20 6.10
CA SER A 15 -3.85 3.55 5.48
C SER A 15 -3.93 3.66 3.95
N ASN A 16 -4.64 2.75 3.29
CA ASN A 16 -4.78 2.76 1.82
C ASN A 16 -5.56 4.00 1.31
N CYS A 17 -6.58 4.46 2.05
CA CYS A 17 -7.36 5.63 1.62
C CYS A 17 -6.54 6.93 1.71
N HIS A 18 -5.64 7.07 2.68
CA HIS A 18 -4.71 8.20 2.74
C HIS A 18 -3.66 8.15 1.63
N ILE A 19 -3.13 6.97 1.30
CA ILE A 19 -2.15 6.82 0.20
C ILE A 19 -2.78 7.19 -1.15
N SER A 20 -3.97 6.68 -1.44
CA SER A 20 -4.68 6.99 -2.69
C SER A 20 -5.06 8.47 -2.85
N ARG A 21 -5.23 9.19 -1.73
CA ARG A 21 -5.48 10.63 -1.70
C ARG A 21 -4.21 11.48 -1.57
N ASN A 22 -3.03 10.86 -1.53
CA ASN A 22 -1.74 11.52 -1.22
C ASN A 22 -1.76 12.32 0.10
N GLU A 23 -2.48 11.82 1.11
CA GLU A 23 -2.60 12.43 2.45
C GLU A 23 -1.57 11.88 3.45
N ILE A 24 -0.64 11.02 2.99
CA ILE A 24 0.43 10.50 3.84
C ILE A 24 1.47 11.58 4.12
N LEU A 25 2.02 11.57 5.34
CA LEU A 25 3.09 12.48 5.73
C LEU A 25 4.34 12.20 4.89
N GLN A 26 5.01 13.27 4.46
CA GLN A 26 6.25 13.20 3.70
C GLN A 26 7.39 12.64 4.58
N ASP A 27 8.02 11.55 4.15
CA ASP A 27 9.21 11.03 4.82
C ASP A 27 10.42 11.92 4.52
N MET A 28 11.27 12.11 5.55
CA MET A 28 12.42 13.01 5.49
C MET A 28 13.68 12.33 6.04
N ALA A 29 14.83 12.55 5.38
CA ALA A 29 16.15 12.38 5.98
C ALA A 29 16.70 13.75 6.39
N GLY A 30 16.55 14.09 7.67
CA GLY A 30 16.87 15.43 8.15
C GLY A 30 15.94 16.46 7.50
N LYS A 31 16.46 17.23 6.54
CA LYS A 31 15.69 18.24 5.77
C LYS A 31 15.36 17.79 4.34
N THR A 32 15.85 16.63 3.92
CA THR A 32 15.70 16.16 2.53
C THR A 32 14.47 15.26 2.42
N PRO A 33 13.49 15.56 1.53
CA PRO A 33 12.34 14.70 1.33
C PRO A 33 12.71 13.44 0.54
N PHE A 34 12.11 12.32 0.92
CA PHE A 34 12.21 11.06 0.18
C PHE A 34 11.15 10.92 -0.91
N ASP A 35 11.44 10.07 -1.89
CA ASP A 35 10.44 9.69 -2.87
C ASP A 35 9.38 8.80 -2.22
N MET A 36 8.13 9.27 -2.25
CA MET A 36 6.97 8.58 -1.69
C MET A 36 6.24 7.74 -2.75
N SER A 37 6.72 7.68 -3.99
CA SER A 37 6.06 6.97 -5.09
C SER A 37 5.85 5.49 -4.78
N GLN A 38 6.78 4.87 -4.04
CA GLN A 38 6.73 3.45 -3.66
C GLN A 38 5.44 3.05 -2.94
N TYR A 39 4.87 3.95 -2.13
CA TYR A 39 3.68 3.65 -1.33
C TYR A 39 2.46 3.37 -2.21
N LYS A 40 2.41 3.93 -3.43
CA LYS A 40 1.32 3.70 -4.40
C LYS A 40 1.28 2.25 -4.89
N PHE A 41 2.39 1.54 -4.81
CA PHE A 41 2.51 0.16 -5.29
C PHE A 41 2.24 -0.89 -4.20
N MET A 42 2.01 -0.49 -2.94
CA MET A 42 1.87 -1.42 -1.82
C MET A 42 0.55 -2.20 -1.83
N TYR A 43 -0.56 -1.59 -2.26
CA TYR A 43 -1.89 -2.16 -2.14
C TYR A 43 -2.43 -2.66 -3.49
N GLY A 44 -3.03 -3.84 -3.48
CA GLY A 44 -3.62 -4.47 -4.67
C GLY A 44 -2.61 -4.86 -5.75
N THR A 45 -1.32 -4.74 -5.47
CA THR A 45 -0.25 -5.15 -6.40
C THR A 45 0.09 -6.61 -6.20
N THR A 46 0.28 -7.33 -7.30
CA THR A 46 0.67 -8.74 -7.27
C THR A 46 1.72 -9.04 -8.33
N ARG A 47 2.59 -10.01 -8.05
CA ARG A 47 3.56 -10.53 -9.00
C ARG A 47 2.94 -11.71 -9.75
N ILE A 48 3.08 -11.70 -11.07
CA ILE A 48 2.59 -12.75 -11.96
C ILE A 48 3.81 -13.46 -12.54
N PRO A 49 4.04 -14.74 -12.16
CA PRO A 49 5.13 -15.52 -12.72
C PRO A 49 5.01 -15.67 -14.24
N ARG A 50 6.11 -15.47 -14.95
CA ARG A 50 6.18 -15.65 -16.41
C ARG A 50 7.49 -16.33 -16.80
N LYS A 51 7.51 -16.96 -17.98
CA LYS A 51 8.75 -17.52 -18.51
C LYS A 51 9.71 -16.38 -18.87
N GLY A 52 10.90 -16.39 -18.27
CA GLY A 52 11.97 -15.41 -18.54
C GLY A 52 12.02 -14.28 -17.52
N CYS A 53 10.94 -13.50 -17.39
CA CYS A 53 10.87 -12.38 -16.44
C CYS A 53 9.45 -12.19 -15.93
N ASP A 54 9.28 -12.17 -14.61
CA ASP A 54 7.98 -11.99 -13.97
C ASP A 54 7.39 -10.60 -14.22
N GLU A 55 6.07 -10.54 -14.29
CA GLU A 55 5.30 -9.31 -14.51
C GLU A 55 4.80 -8.80 -13.15
N ILE A 56 4.94 -7.49 -12.89
CA ILE A 56 4.29 -6.85 -11.73
C ILE A 56 2.99 -6.20 -12.21
N ARG A 57 1.87 -6.60 -11.63
CA ARG A 57 0.57 -5.98 -11.88
C ARG A 57 0.23 -5.04 -10.73
N TYR A 58 0.31 -3.74 -10.98
CA TYR A 58 0.07 -2.71 -9.99
C TYR A 58 -1.42 -2.53 -9.69
N GLY A 59 -1.78 -2.54 -8.41
CA GLY A 59 -3.16 -2.34 -7.96
C GLY A 59 -3.71 -0.97 -8.34
N CYS A 60 -2.88 0.06 -8.28
CA CYS A 60 -3.22 1.45 -8.58
C CYS A 60 -3.56 1.72 -10.06
N ALA A 61 -3.16 0.83 -10.99
CA ALA A 61 -3.41 0.99 -12.42
C ALA A 61 -4.79 0.47 -12.87
N ASN A 62 -5.53 -0.20 -11.98
CA ASN A 62 -6.85 -0.74 -12.31
C ASN A 62 -7.94 0.34 -12.16
N GLU A 63 -8.80 0.48 -13.16
CA GLU A 63 -9.93 1.43 -13.16
C GLU A 63 -10.86 1.23 -11.95
N ASN A 64 -11.02 -0.01 -11.50
CA ASN A 64 -11.75 -0.37 -10.30
C ASN A 64 -10.78 -0.87 -9.21
N GLN A 65 -10.33 0.05 -8.36
CA GLN A 65 -9.50 -0.33 -7.21
C GLN A 65 -10.26 -1.29 -6.28
N SER A 66 -9.64 -2.43 -6.00
CA SER A 66 -10.21 -3.44 -5.11
C SER A 66 -10.28 -2.92 -3.67
N LYS A 67 -11.47 -3.00 -3.07
CA LYS A 67 -11.74 -2.59 -1.68
C LYS A 67 -11.75 -3.76 -0.69
N HIS A 68 -11.48 -4.97 -1.17
CA HIS A 68 -11.52 -6.20 -0.40
C HIS A 68 -10.09 -6.67 -0.06
N ILE A 69 -10.01 -7.50 0.97
CA ILE A 69 -8.80 -8.27 1.32
C ILE A 69 -9.06 -9.74 1.04
N ILE A 70 -7.98 -10.50 0.83
CA ILE A 70 -8.03 -11.96 0.74
C ILE A 70 -7.49 -12.49 2.07
N ALA A 71 -8.26 -13.32 2.75
CA ALA A 71 -7.82 -14.03 3.94
C ALA A 71 -7.67 -15.50 3.56
N ILE A 72 -6.48 -16.06 3.79
CA ILE A 72 -6.20 -17.47 3.54
C ILE A 72 -6.08 -18.19 4.88
N HIS A 73 -6.88 -19.23 5.09
CA HIS A 73 -6.87 -20.03 6.31
C HIS A 73 -6.90 -21.52 5.94
N ASN A 74 -5.96 -22.31 6.49
CA ASN A 74 -5.80 -23.74 6.17
C ASN A 74 -5.67 -24.03 4.65
N GLY A 75 -5.07 -23.11 3.88
CA GLY A 75 -4.88 -23.29 2.44
C GLY A 75 -6.09 -22.90 1.57
N HIS A 76 -7.12 -22.28 2.16
CA HIS A 76 -8.32 -21.77 1.48
C HIS A 76 -8.43 -20.26 1.61
#